data_AF-A0A7D9J2D7-F1
#
_entry.id   AF-A0A7D9J2D7-F1
#
_cell.length_a   1.000
_cell.length_b   1.000
_cell.length_c   1.000
_cell.angle_alpha   90.00
_cell.angle_beta   90.00
_cell.angle_gamma   90.00
#
_symmetry.space_group_name_H-M   'P 1'
#
loop_
_entity.id
_entity.type
_entity.pdbx_description
1 polymer ?
#
loop_
_entity_poly.entity_id
_entity_poly.type
_entity_poly.pdbx_seq_one_letter_code
_entity_poly.pdbx_strand_id
1 'polypeptide(L)'
;PTTDDIDPHYGLQRYSATVELRNQRKLFWGNHYRELYQRSFSEDCLVLESREEQEGMFNVKTSLPWKTAVFKNILKDIAVVDLTLLDEHKTPMWCISSAVKVVKVARNEVDYTLSDGESSLVEYQDNVGRLRIHLVWIEEDGQNLVKGLEIHLRKDVINKWFGTSY
;
A
#
# COMPACT_ATOMS: atom_id res chain seq x y z
N PRO A 1 -41.31 6.28 -15.78
CA PRO A 1 -40.21 7.24 -16.01
C PRO A 1 -38.88 6.50 -15.88
N THR A 2 -38.00 6.70 -16.84
CA THR A 2 -36.86 5.86 -17.22
C THR A 2 -35.88 5.57 -16.09
N THR A 3 -35.58 4.28 -15.89
CA THR A 3 -34.55 3.72 -15.00
C THR A 3 -33.17 3.83 -15.66
N ASP A 4 -32.72 5.05 -15.91
CA ASP A 4 -31.50 5.34 -16.67
C ASP A 4 -30.80 6.51 -15.97
N ASP A 5 -29.66 6.22 -15.31
CA ASP A 5 -28.64 7.15 -14.73
C ASP A 5 -27.93 6.59 -13.46
N ILE A 6 -27.84 5.26 -13.27
CA ILE A 6 -26.93 4.72 -12.25
C ILE A 6 -25.56 4.54 -12.91
N ASP A 7 -24.59 5.37 -12.53
CA ASP A 7 -23.19 5.24 -12.97
C ASP A 7 -22.69 3.81 -12.69
N PRO A 8 -22.35 3.02 -13.72
CA PRO A 8 -21.88 1.65 -13.51
C PRO A 8 -20.54 1.59 -12.76
N HIS A 9 -19.81 2.71 -12.64
CA HIS A 9 -18.53 2.81 -11.93
C HIS A 9 -18.67 3.50 -10.55
N TYR A 10 -19.89 3.68 -10.05
CA TYR A 10 -20.14 4.29 -8.74
C TYR A 10 -19.39 3.54 -7.62
N GLY A 11 -18.46 4.24 -6.96
CA GLY A 11 -17.63 3.64 -5.92
C GLY A 11 -16.48 2.76 -6.41
N LEU A 12 -16.15 2.76 -7.71
CA LEU A 12 -15.00 2.04 -8.27
C LEU A 12 -13.81 2.96 -8.65
N GLN A 13 -13.96 4.28 -8.48
CA GLN A 13 -13.00 5.29 -8.95
C GLN A 13 -12.74 6.40 -7.92
N ARG A 14 -11.83 7.32 -8.22
CA ARG A 14 -11.56 8.57 -7.45
C ARG A 14 -11.13 8.38 -6.00
N TYR A 15 -10.67 7.19 -5.66
CA TYR A 15 -10.04 6.90 -4.39
C TYR A 15 -8.79 7.75 -4.19
N SER A 16 -8.56 8.21 -2.97
CA SER A 16 -7.32 8.90 -2.58
C SER A 16 -6.74 8.24 -1.34
N ALA A 17 -5.43 8.21 -1.22
CA ALA A 17 -4.77 7.55 -0.09
C ALA A 17 -3.65 8.39 0.48
N THR A 18 -3.47 8.34 1.79
CA THR A 18 -2.22 8.73 2.44
C THR A 18 -1.58 7.46 2.98
N VAL A 19 -0.32 7.21 2.61
CA VAL A 19 0.42 6.01 3.02
C VAL A 19 1.74 6.43 3.63
N GLU A 20 2.07 5.88 4.79
CA GLU A 20 3.29 6.17 5.53
C GLU A 20 3.97 4.88 5.97
N LEU A 21 5.29 4.88 5.88
CA LEU A 21 6.19 3.86 6.41
C LEU A 21 7.05 4.47 7.50
N ARG A 22 6.93 3.97 8.73
CA ARG A 22 7.65 4.51 9.88
C ARG A 22 8.13 3.42 10.84
N ASN A 23 8.85 3.83 11.87
CA ASN A 23 8.94 3.10 13.13
C ASN A 23 8.45 3.98 14.28
N GLN A 24 8.67 3.56 15.53
CA GLN A 24 8.29 4.34 16.72
C GLN A 24 8.99 5.70 16.85
N ARG A 25 10.05 5.96 16.09
CA ARG A 25 10.93 7.14 16.26
C ARG A 25 11.01 8.02 15.02
N LYS A 26 10.77 7.46 13.83
CA LYS A 26 11.04 8.14 12.56
C LYS A 26 10.07 7.68 11.48
N LEU A 27 9.56 8.65 10.72
CA LEU A 27 8.95 8.45 9.41
C LEU A 27 10.06 8.18 8.39
N PHE A 28 10.00 7.03 7.71
CA PHE A 28 10.95 6.65 6.67
C PHE A 28 10.55 7.22 5.33
N TRP A 29 9.29 7.03 4.97
CA TRP A 29 8.70 7.45 3.71
C TRP A 29 7.21 7.69 3.94
N GLY A 30 6.62 8.61 3.18
CA GLY A 30 5.18 8.77 3.12
C GLY A 30 4.79 9.53 1.87
N ASN A 31 3.63 9.20 1.31
CA ASN A 31 3.09 9.88 0.15
C ASN A 31 1.58 10.08 0.27
N HIS A 32 1.09 11.12 -0.40
CA HIS A 32 -0.32 11.46 -0.49
C HIS A 32 -0.79 11.40 -1.95
N TYR A 33 -1.58 10.37 -2.23
CA TYR A 33 -2.20 10.09 -3.51
C TYR A 33 -3.52 10.82 -3.62
N ARG A 34 -3.56 11.88 -4.44
CA ARG A 34 -4.79 12.63 -4.73
C ARG A 34 -5.83 11.77 -5.45
N GLU A 35 -5.36 10.85 -6.28
CA GLU A 35 -6.19 9.91 -7.01
C GLU A 35 -5.40 8.63 -7.33
N LEU A 36 -5.93 7.49 -6.94
CA LEU A 36 -5.42 6.17 -7.31
C LEU A 36 -6.11 5.70 -8.59
N TYR A 37 -5.35 5.02 -9.45
CA TYR A 37 -5.87 4.49 -10.69
C TYR A 37 -6.46 3.10 -10.47
N GLN A 38 -7.61 2.83 -11.08
CA GLN A 38 -8.14 1.48 -11.15
C GLN A 38 -7.34 0.68 -12.17
N ARG A 39 -6.48 -0.22 -11.70
CA ARG A 39 -5.79 -1.18 -12.58
C ARG A 39 -6.76 -2.23 -13.10
N SER A 40 -7.58 -2.81 -12.23
CA SER A 40 -8.57 -3.83 -12.61
C SER A 40 -9.70 -3.93 -11.60
N PHE A 41 -10.85 -4.43 -12.07
CA PHE A 41 -11.97 -4.84 -11.24
C PHE A 41 -12.34 -6.27 -11.64
N SER A 42 -12.24 -7.18 -10.68
CA SER A 42 -12.42 -8.63 -10.87
C SER A 42 -13.61 -9.14 -10.06
N GLU A 43 -13.91 -10.43 -10.15
CA GLU A 43 -15.04 -11.04 -9.42
C GLU A 43 -14.96 -10.81 -7.90
N ASP A 44 -13.76 -10.74 -7.32
CA ASP A 44 -13.58 -10.68 -5.87
C ASP A 44 -13.02 -9.35 -5.36
N CYS A 45 -12.33 -8.57 -6.20
CA CYS A 45 -11.64 -7.36 -5.74
C CYS A 45 -11.46 -6.26 -6.81
N LEU A 46 -11.38 -5.04 -6.30
CA LEU A 46 -10.92 -3.83 -6.99
C LEU A 46 -9.44 -3.63 -6.70
N VAL A 47 -8.63 -3.49 -7.73
CA VAL A 47 -7.20 -3.22 -7.62
C VAL A 47 -6.93 -1.78 -8.01
N LEU A 48 -6.46 -1.01 -7.02
CA LEU A 48 -6.04 0.37 -7.15
C LEU A 48 -4.51 0.44 -7.13
N GLU A 49 -3.93 1.29 -7.96
CA GLU A 49 -2.50 1.49 -8.05
C GLU A 49 -2.12 2.97 -8.06
N SER A 50 -0.88 3.25 -7.66
CA SER A 50 -0.28 4.55 -7.90
C SER A 50 0.22 4.67 -9.35
N ARG A 51 0.26 5.90 -9.88
CA ARG A 51 0.69 6.17 -11.26
C ARG A 51 2.20 6.31 -11.42
N GLU A 52 2.92 6.64 -10.36
CA GLU A 52 4.34 6.92 -10.46
C GLU A 52 5.13 5.62 -10.30
N GLU A 53 6.02 5.34 -11.26
CA GLU A 53 6.94 4.18 -11.19
C GLU A 53 8.03 4.34 -10.10
N GLN A 54 8.16 5.55 -9.55
CA GLN A 54 9.09 5.91 -8.48
C GLN A 54 8.45 6.92 -7.54
N GLU A 55 8.13 6.47 -6.34
CA GLU A 55 7.32 7.18 -5.34
C GLU A 55 8.19 7.85 -4.26
N GLY A 56 9.51 7.72 -4.38
CA GLY A 56 10.51 8.33 -3.49
C GLY A 56 11.55 7.33 -2.95
N MET A 57 12.54 7.86 -2.24
CA MET A 57 13.66 7.10 -1.69
C MET A 57 13.86 7.37 -0.21
N PHE A 58 14.37 6.39 0.55
CA PHE A 58 14.75 6.58 1.95
C PHE A 58 15.98 5.77 2.38
N ASN A 59 16.83 6.41 3.20
CA ASN A 59 18.19 5.93 3.52
C ASN A 59 18.25 4.99 4.73
N VAL A 60 17.12 4.39 5.11
CA VAL A 60 17.01 3.65 6.37
C VAL A 60 16.60 2.21 6.09
N LYS A 61 17.40 1.26 6.58
CA LYS A 61 16.96 -0.15 6.66
C LYS A 61 15.84 -0.25 7.67
N THR A 62 14.73 -0.85 7.26
CA THR A 62 13.53 -0.99 8.09
C THR A 62 13.88 -1.74 9.37
N SER A 63 13.67 -1.09 10.51
CA SER A 63 13.97 -1.66 11.82
C SER A 63 13.10 -1.04 12.90
N LEU A 64 12.70 -1.89 13.84
CA LEU A 64 11.87 -1.54 14.97
C LEU A 64 12.65 -1.78 16.27
N PRO A 65 13.20 -0.72 16.90
CA PRO A 65 13.78 -0.84 18.22
C PRO A 65 12.67 -1.08 19.26
N TRP A 66 12.85 -2.07 20.14
CA TRP A 66 11.94 -2.31 21.26
C TRP A 66 12.71 -2.49 22.57
N LYS A 67 12.05 -2.12 23.67
CA LYS A 67 12.62 -2.17 25.02
C LYS A 67 11.51 -2.49 26.03
N THR A 68 11.78 -3.40 26.94
CA THR A 68 11.02 -3.63 28.18
C THR A 68 11.85 -3.21 29.38
N ALA A 69 11.35 -3.42 30.60
CA ALA A 69 12.10 -3.15 31.82
C ALA A 69 13.42 -3.96 31.90
N VAL A 70 13.47 -5.15 31.28
CA VAL A 70 14.59 -6.09 31.38
C VAL A 70 15.29 -6.34 30.05
N PHE A 71 14.58 -6.23 28.92
CA PHE A 71 15.13 -6.54 27.60
C PHE A 71 15.19 -5.32 26.69
N LYS A 72 16.18 -5.29 25.79
CA LYS A 72 16.30 -4.31 24.71
C LYS A 72 16.81 -5.01 23.48
N ASN A 73 16.14 -4.83 22.34
CA ASN A 73 16.61 -5.37 21.06
C ASN A 73 16.13 -4.50 19.89
N ILE A 74 16.63 -4.79 18.69
CA ILE A 74 16.21 -4.16 17.43
C ILE A 74 15.75 -5.28 16.50
N LEU A 75 14.46 -5.28 16.17
CA LEU A 75 13.93 -6.17 15.13
C LEU A 75 14.27 -5.56 13.77
N LYS A 76 14.99 -6.32 12.96
CA LYS A 76 15.28 -5.95 11.57
C LYS A 76 14.08 -6.31 10.68
N ASP A 77 13.98 -5.65 9.54
CA ASP A 77 13.00 -5.92 8.49
C ASP A 77 11.56 -5.79 9.01
N ILE A 78 11.32 -4.83 9.91
CA ILE A 78 10.00 -4.45 10.40
C ILE A 78 9.81 -2.95 10.19
N ALA A 79 8.64 -2.61 9.66
CA ALA A 79 8.14 -1.25 9.58
C ALA A 79 6.72 -1.19 10.16
N VAL A 80 6.29 -0.01 10.56
CA VAL A 80 4.88 0.29 10.80
C VAL A 80 4.35 0.97 9.55
N VAL A 81 3.28 0.43 9.01
CA VAL A 81 2.53 1.03 7.90
C VAL A 81 1.32 1.74 8.48
N ASP A 82 1.13 2.98 8.06
CA ASP A 82 -0.13 3.69 8.20
C ASP A 82 -0.73 3.91 6.82
N LEU A 83 -2.03 3.64 6.69
CA LEU A 83 -2.78 3.98 5.48
C LEU A 83 -4.09 4.63 5.90
N THR A 84 -4.46 5.69 5.19
CA THR A 84 -5.80 6.27 5.22
C THR A 84 -6.29 6.33 3.78
N LEU A 85 -7.24 5.46 3.45
CA LEU A 85 -7.91 5.42 2.16
C LEU A 85 -9.25 6.15 2.26
N LEU A 86 -9.43 7.13 1.38
CA LEU A 86 -10.67 7.85 1.21
C LEU A 86 -11.36 7.39 -0.07
N ASP A 87 -12.68 7.26 0.00
CA ASP A 87 -13.53 6.95 -1.14
C ASP A 87 -13.68 8.13 -2.12
N GLU A 88 -14.50 7.95 -3.15
CA GLU A 88 -14.79 9.00 -4.15
C GLU A 88 -15.43 10.27 -3.55
N HIS A 89 -16.12 10.15 -2.41
CA HIS A 89 -16.73 11.27 -1.66
C HIS A 89 -15.79 11.87 -0.63
N LYS A 90 -14.52 11.40 -0.61
CA LYS A 90 -13.47 11.80 0.34
C LYS A 90 -13.79 11.41 1.79
N THR A 91 -14.61 10.38 1.98
CA THR A 91 -14.91 9.78 3.28
C THR A 91 -13.87 8.71 3.60
N PRO A 92 -13.31 8.68 4.81
CA PRO A 92 -12.39 7.61 5.22
C PRO A 92 -13.08 6.24 5.21
N MET A 93 -12.65 5.38 4.29
CA MET A 93 -13.19 4.03 4.11
C MET A 93 -12.32 2.98 4.79
N TRP A 94 -10.99 3.11 4.71
CA TRP A 94 -10.06 2.15 5.28
C TRP A 94 -8.86 2.84 5.92
N CYS A 95 -8.73 2.70 7.24
CA CYS A 95 -7.64 3.26 8.03
C CYS A 95 -6.91 2.15 8.77
N ILE A 96 -5.59 2.10 8.63
CA ILE A 96 -4.74 1.10 9.29
C ILE A 96 -3.54 1.77 9.94
N SER A 97 -3.07 1.14 11.01
CA SER A 97 -1.77 1.42 11.63
C SER A 97 -1.24 0.11 12.19
N SER A 98 -0.32 -0.54 11.48
CA SER A 98 0.14 -1.88 11.85
C SER A 98 1.62 -2.11 11.59
N ALA A 99 2.25 -2.84 12.50
CA ALA A 99 3.59 -3.37 12.27
C ALA A 99 3.52 -4.51 11.26
N VAL A 100 4.40 -4.46 10.26
CA VAL A 100 4.48 -5.41 9.15
C VAL A 100 5.93 -5.82 8.92
N LYS A 101 6.11 -7.07 8.49
CA LYS A 101 7.41 -7.59 8.11
C LYS A 101 7.71 -7.18 6.67
N VAL A 102 8.93 -6.71 6.44
CA VAL A 102 9.46 -6.47 5.11
C VAL A 102 10.07 -7.77 4.60
N VAL A 103 9.55 -8.29 3.50
CA VAL A 103 9.94 -9.60 2.97
C VAL A 103 10.75 -9.39 1.71
N LYS A 104 11.96 -9.98 1.65
CA LYS A 104 12.74 -10.01 0.41
C LYS A 104 12.06 -10.91 -0.61
N VAL A 105 11.89 -10.41 -1.82
CA VAL A 105 11.30 -11.16 -2.94
C VAL A 105 12.44 -11.69 -3.79
N ALA A 106 12.46 -13.01 -4.02
CA ALA A 106 13.43 -13.61 -4.93
C ALA A 106 13.18 -13.10 -6.35
N ARG A 107 14.25 -12.80 -7.10
CA ARG A 107 14.13 -12.45 -8.52
C ARG A 107 13.47 -13.63 -9.25
N ASN A 108 12.23 -13.46 -9.71
CA ASN A 108 11.70 -14.31 -10.76
C ASN A 108 12.38 -13.89 -12.07
N GLU A 109 12.86 -14.85 -12.85
CA GLU A 109 13.65 -14.66 -14.09
C GLU A 109 12.94 -13.86 -15.21
N VAL A 110 11.73 -13.32 -14.98
CA VAL A 110 10.83 -12.80 -16.03
C VAL A 110 10.45 -11.32 -15.85
N ASP A 111 10.74 -10.68 -14.70
CA ASP A 111 10.41 -9.26 -14.49
C ASP A 111 11.56 -8.33 -14.89
N TYR A 112 11.59 -7.96 -16.18
CA TYR A 112 12.58 -7.07 -16.79
C TYR A 112 12.48 -5.59 -16.35
N THR A 113 11.50 -5.24 -15.50
CA THR A 113 11.23 -3.87 -15.04
C THR A 113 11.93 -3.52 -13.72
N LEU A 114 12.42 -4.52 -12.99
CA LEU A 114 13.15 -4.33 -11.73
C LEU A 114 14.62 -4.06 -12.02
N SER A 115 14.92 -2.76 -12.17
CA SER A 115 16.28 -2.20 -12.21
C SER A 115 17.16 -2.77 -11.07
N ASP A 116 18.46 -2.90 -11.34
CA ASP A 116 19.48 -3.50 -10.47
C ASP A 116 19.30 -3.21 -8.96
N GLY A 117 18.84 -4.23 -8.22
CA GLY A 117 18.75 -4.20 -6.75
C GLY A 117 18.13 -5.46 -6.15
N GLU A 118 18.18 -5.57 -4.81
CA GLU A 118 17.40 -6.57 -4.06
C GLU A 118 15.96 -6.06 -3.89
N SER A 119 14.98 -6.79 -4.41
CA SER A 119 13.56 -6.43 -4.29
C SER A 119 12.98 -6.88 -2.95
N SER A 120 12.18 -6.02 -2.34
CA SER A 120 11.47 -6.29 -1.09
C SER A 120 10.02 -5.84 -1.18
N LEU A 121 9.14 -6.51 -0.45
CA LEU A 121 7.72 -6.23 -0.39
C LEU A 121 7.30 -5.94 1.05
N VAL A 122 6.53 -4.88 1.21
CA VAL A 122 5.75 -4.63 2.43
C VAL A 122 4.31 -4.98 2.13
N GLU A 123 3.76 -5.95 2.86
CA GLU A 123 2.37 -6.41 2.67
C GLU A 123 1.59 -6.31 3.99
N TYR A 124 0.36 -5.80 3.89
CA TYR A 124 -0.64 -5.82 4.96
C TYR A 124 -1.95 -6.38 4.39
N GLN A 125 -2.68 -7.17 5.17
CA GLN A 125 -3.97 -7.70 4.76
C GLN A 125 -4.92 -7.82 5.97
N ASP A 126 -6.18 -7.45 5.76
CA ASP A 126 -7.27 -7.67 6.71
C ASP A 126 -8.58 -8.07 5.99
N ASN A 127 -9.72 -7.82 6.64
CA ASN A 127 -11.05 -8.09 6.12
C ASN A 127 -11.52 -7.06 5.09
N VAL A 128 -10.93 -5.85 5.06
CA VAL A 128 -11.26 -4.81 4.08
C VAL A 128 -10.50 -5.04 2.79
N GLY A 129 -9.22 -5.37 2.89
CA GLY A 129 -8.37 -5.46 1.71
C GLY A 129 -6.95 -5.91 1.98
N ARG A 130 -6.10 -5.69 0.98
CA ARG A 130 -4.66 -5.91 1.02
C ARG A 130 -3.94 -4.69 0.48
N LEU A 131 -2.87 -4.30 1.15
CA LEU A 131 -1.97 -3.24 0.77
C LEU A 131 -0.59 -3.84 0.46
N ARG A 132 0.01 -3.43 -0.66
CA ARG A 132 1.34 -3.83 -1.10
C ARG A 132 2.17 -2.61 -1.47
N ILE A 133 3.40 -2.55 -0.97
CA ILE A 133 4.37 -1.52 -1.30
C ILE A 133 5.64 -2.21 -1.79
N HIS A 134 6.02 -1.92 -3.03
CA HIS A 134 7.20 -2.49 -3.67
C HIS A 134 8.43 -1.62 -3.40
N LEU A 135 9.46 -2.23 -2.84
CA LEU A 135 10.73 -1.60 -2.50
C LEU A 135 11.87 -2.24 -3.28
N VAL A 136 12.83 -1.44 -3.71
CA VAL A 136 14.09 -1.90 -4.29
C VAL A 136 15.25 -1.29 -3.52
N TRP A 137 16.14 -2.13 -3.01
CA TRP A 137 17.37 -1.67 -2.37
C TRP A 137 18.42 -1.36 -3.43
N ILE A 138 18.85 -0.10 -3.48
CA ILE A 138 19.92 0.38 -4.36
C ILE A 138 21.21 0.38 -3.56
N GLU A 139 22.11 -0.57 -3.86
CA GLU A 139 23.37 -0.73 -3.13
C GLU A 139 24.31 0.46 -3.28
N GLU A 140 24.35 1.07 -4.47
CA GLU A 140 25.23 2.21 -4.80
C GLU A 140 24.97 3.42 -3.89
N ASP A 141 23.70 3.74 -3.63
CA ASP A 141 23.30 4.88 -2.82
C ASP A 141 23.00 4.53 -1.36
N GLY A 142 22.88 3.23 -1.04
CA GLY A 142 22.46 2.75 0.29
C GLY A 142 21.03 3.17 0.65
N GLN A 143 20.13 3.20 -0.33
CA GLN A 143 18.75 3.68 -0.18
C GLN A 143 17.73 2.64 -0.63
N ASN A 144 16.55 2.67 -0.02
CA ASN A 144 15.36 1.98 -0.54
C ASN A 144 14.61 2.93 -1.48
N LEU A 145 14.37 2.49 -2.70
CA LEU A 145 13.46 3.14 -3.65
C LEU A 145 12.07 2.50 -3.53
N VAL A 146 11.04 3.32 -3.40
CA VAL A 146 9.63 2.89 -3.47
C VAL A 146 9.22 2.91 -4.94
N LYS A 147 8.93 1.73 -5.52
CA LYS A 147 8.59 1.57 -6.94
C LYS A 147 7.09 1.68 -7.23
N GLY A 148 6.25 1.43 -6.24
CA GLY A 148 4.81 1.47 -6.44
C GLY A 148 4.01 0.99 -5.25
N LEU A 149 2.73 1.35 -5.30
CA LEU A 149 1.70 1.05 -4.32
C LEU A 149 0.55 0.31 -5.00
N GLU A 150 0.12 -0.81 -4.41
CA GLU A 150 -1.10 -1.52 -4.83
C GLU A 150 -2.04 -1.69 -3.63
N ILE A 151 -3.31 -1.36 -3.82
CA ILE A 151 -4.39 -1.49 -2.84
C ILE A 151 -5.47 -2.37 -3.45
N HIS A 152 -5.70 -3.53 -2.85
CA HIS A 152 -6.73 -4.47 -3.25
C HIS A 152 -7.89 -4.35 -2.27
N LEU A 153 -9.02 -3.84 -2.71
CA LEU A 153 -10.25 -3.78 -1.91
C LEU A 153 -11.14 -4.94 -2.28
N ARG A 154 -11.71 -5.60 -1.26
CA ARG A 154 -12.66 -6.67 -1.53
C ARG A 154 -13.99 -6.11 -2.03
N LYS A 155 -14.59 -6.81 -2.98
CA LYS A 155 -15.83 -6.40 -3.63
C LYS A 155 -17.02 -6.37 -2.69
N ASP A 156 -17.10 -7.31 -1.73
CA ASP A 156 -18.14 -7.33 -0.70
C ASP A 156 -18.12 -6.08 0.17
N VAL A 157 -16.94 -5.54 0.45
CA VAL A 157 -16.76 -4.31 1.23
C VAL A 157 -17.20 -3.09 0.43
N ILE A 158 -16.87 -3.03 -0.86
CA ILE A 158 -17.32 -1.96 -1.78
C ILE A 158 -18.85 -1.98 -1.89
N ASN A 159 -19.43 -3.14 -2.20
CA ASN A 159 -20.87 -3.33 -2.31
C ASN A 159 -21.58 -2.88 -1.03
N LYS A 160 -21.04 -3.24 0.13
CA LYS A 160 -21.59 -2.83 1.43
C LYS A 160 -21.45 -1.32 1.68
N TRP A 161 -20.33 -0.72 1.31
CA TRP A 161 -20.05 0.70 1.56
C TRP A 161 -20.90 1.63 0.69
N PHE A 162 -21.01 1.32 -0.61
CA PHE A 162 -21.74 2.14 -1.58
C PHE A 162 -23.20 1.71 -1.79
N GLY A 163 -23.61 0.59 -1.18
CA GLY A 163 -24.95 0.02 -1.40
C GLY A 163 -25.15 -0.52 -2.81
N THR A 164 -24.07 -0.95 -3.47
CA THR A 164 -24.09 -1.52 -4.82
C THR A 164 -24.16 -3.05 -4.77
N SER A 165 -24.46 -3.65 -5.92
CA SER A 165 -24.53 -5.11 -6.09
C SER A 165 -23.74 -5.54 -7.33
N TYR A 166 -22.46 -5.18 -7.34
CA TYR A 166 -21.54 -5.66 -8.37
C TYR A 166 -21.41 -7.18 -8.30
#